data_AF-A0A946QP70-F1
#
_entry.id   AF-A0A946QP70-F1
#
_cell.length_a   1.000
_cell.length_b   1.000
_cell.length_c   1.000
_cell.angle_alpha   90.00
_cell.angle_beta   90.00
_cell.angle_gamma   90.00
#
_symmetry.space_group_name_H-M   'P 1'
#
loop_
_entity.id
_entity.type
_entity.pdbx_description
1 polymer ?
#
loop_
_entity_poly.entity_id
_entity_poly.type
_entity_poly.pdbx_seq_one_letter_code
_entity_poly.pdbx_strand_id
1 'polypeptide(L)'
;MKKSLFIFLGLLLSYFLNAQEIPQKISYQGKLYENNSPVNEIKSITFTIGSWTETHSVQITNGLYSVQLGSKTPIPVSTFNNSVNVDMQIAVGGNNLSPQTDILSVPYAFKAERAVEAENVFSGNYNDLINRPTKISNFSNDAGYITDGNTRWNNSYGFITSPNDADANPNNEIQNLSIDGDNLSISNGNSISLPSSGGGLILPYSGLFNGRASSAFEVENGTNATTDNVLRLTNYSGTGRGAFIDNRSSNTALLISNEGTGRAIMVDQRNSNSNYGLEIESWSKAKEALYVRAAGSADAAHFDGNVNINGTLSKSRGTFKIDHPLDPENKYLYHSFIESPDMMNIYNGNVVLDENGSAKVVLPDWFEALNIDFRYQLTCIGGFAQIYISEKISNNSFKISGGQSGLEVSWQVTGIRNDPYADQNRIQVEVEKTGKEIGRYLHYKEYNQPLEKSISDLENSEK
;
A
#
# COMPACT_ATOMS: atom_id res chain seq x y z
N MET A 1 50.16 -31.12 22.89
CA MET A 1 50.52 -30.23 21.76
C MET A 1 50.24 -30.79 20.35
N LYS A 2 50.00 -32.09 20.11
CA LYS A 2 49.81 -32.61 18.73
C LYS A 2 48.35 -32.68 18.22
N LYS A 3 47.33 -32.55 19.08
CA LYS A 3 45.91 -32.60 18.66
C LYS A 3 45.30 -31.23 18.31
N SER A 4 45.80 -30.12 18.87
CA SER A 4 45.31 -28.77 18.56
C SER A 4 45.84 -28.20 17.23
N LEU A 5 46.96 -28.73 16.71
CA LEU A 5 47.54 -28.27 15.44
C LEU A 5 46.76 -28.79 14.22
N PHE A 6 46.13 -29.96 14.32
CA PHE A 6 45.32 -30.53 13.23
C PHE A 6 43.95 -29.86 13.08
N ILE A 7 43.36 -29.35 14.16
CA ILE A 7 42.08 -28.62 14.11
C ILE A 7 42.30 -27.22 13.52
N PHE A 8 43.45 -26.59 13.75
CA PHE A 8 43.79 -25.30 13.17
C PHE A 8 44.16 -25.39 11.67
N LEU A 9 44.75 -26.51 11.23
CA LEU A 9 45.05 -26.72 9.81
C LEU A 9 43.81 -27.12 8.99
N GLY A 10 42.82 -27.76 9.62
CA GLY A 10 41.53 -28.10 8.99
C GLY A 10 40.59 -26.90 8.80
N LEU A 11 40.70 -25.87 9.66
CA LEU A 11 39.91 -24.62 9.56
C LEU A 11 40.56 -23.54 8.68
N LEU A 12 41.87 -23.65 8.38
CA LEU A 12 42.55 -22.78 7.41
C LEU A 12 42.40 -23.24 5.95
N LEU A 13 41.94 -24.48 5.71
CA LEU A 13 41.79 -25.05 4.36
C LEU A 13 40.36 -24.94 3.78
N SER A 14 39.41 -24.38 4.52
CA SER A 14 38.01 -24.20 4.10
C SER A 14 37.65 -22.77 3.66
N TYR A 15 38.63 -21.88 3.51
CA TYR A 15 38.48 -20.56 2.88
C TYR A 15 39.10 -20.54 1.49
N PHE A 16 38.75 -21.49 0.63
CA PHE A 16 38.75 -21.20 -0.80
C PHE A 16 37.44 -20.47 -1.10
N LEU A 17 37.54 -19.15 -1.08
CA LEU A 17 36.61 -18.26 -1.75
C LEU A 17 36.35 -18.82 -3.14
N ASN A 18 35.14 -19.33 -3.37
CA ASN A 18 34.59 -19.36 -4.72
C ASN A 18 34.33 -17.90 -5.11
N ALA A 19 35.39 -17.15 -5.40
CA ALA A 19 35.26 -15.98 -6.23
C ALA A 19 34.86 -16.54 -7.59
N GLN A 20 33.57 -16.46 -7.90
CA GLN A 20 33.05 -16.81 -9.20
C GLN A 20 33.83 -15.96 -10.22
N GLU A 21 34.65 -16.60 -11.06
CA GLU A 21 35.35 -15.89 -12.13
C GLU A 21 34.32 -15.09 -12.92
N ILE A 22 34.51 -13.77 -12.98
CA ILE A 22 33.66 -12.91 -13.79
C ILE A 22 33.79 -13.42 -15.22
N PRO A 23 32.69 -13.85 -15.87
CA PRO A 23 32.78 -14.36 -17.23
C PRO A 23 33.36 -13.28 -18.15
N GLN A 24 34.56 -13.54 -18.69
CA GLN A 24 35.25 -12.66 -19.63
C GLN A 24 34.67 -12.79 -21.05
N LYS A 25 33.34 -12.76 -21.14
CA LYS A 25 32.56 -13.02 -22.34
C LYS A 25 31.43 -12.00 -22.47
N ILE A 26 31.13 -11.58 -23.69
CA ILE A 26 30.00 -10.71 -23.99
C ILE A 26 29.17 -11.30 -25.15
N SER A 27 27.86 -11.15 -25.08
CA SER A 27 26.97 -11.53 -26.18
C SER A 27 26.84 -10.38 -27.17
N TYR A 28 26.97 -10.68 -28.46
CA TYR A 28 26.80 -9.72 -29.54
C TYR A 28 25.84 -10.27 -30.60
N GLN A 29 24.90 -9.45 -31.06
CA GLN A 29 23.96 -9.77 -32.12
C GLN A 29 24.04 -8.72 -33.21
N GLY A 30 23.89 -9.14 -34.46
CA GLY A 30 23.96 -8.25 -35.60
C GLY A 30 23.08 -8.72 -36.75
N LYS A 31 22.93 -7.83 -37.74
CA LYS A 31 22.25 -8.13 -38.99
C LYS A 31 23.19 -7.86 -40.17
N LEU A 32 23.45 -8.89 -40.98
CA LEU A 32 24.32 -8.80 -42.15
C LEU A 32 23.51 -8.85 -43.45
N TYR A 33 23.81 -7.89 -44.32
CA TYR A 33 23.29 -7.81 -45.67
C TYR A 33 24.45 -7.77 -46.67
N GLU A 34 24.28 -8.43 -47.80
CA GLU A 34 25.13 -8.29 -48.97
C GLU A 34 24.23 -7.88 -50.14
N ASN A 35 24.56 -6.78 -50.83
CA ASN A 35 23.76 -6.22 -51.93
C ASN A 35 22.27 -6.05 -51.60
N ASN A 36 21.96 -5.48 -50.43
CA ASN A 36 20.60 -5.29 -49.89
C ASN A 36 19.77 -6.58 -49.70
N SER A 37 20.39 -7.76 -49.78
CA SER A 37 19.75 -9.04 -49.47
C SER A 37 20.28 -9.61 -48.15
N PRO A 38 19.41 -10.16 -47.28
CA PRO A 38 19.84 -10.76 -46.02
C PRO A 38 20.71 -11.99 -46.29
N VAL A 39 21.86 -12.09 -45.62
CA VAL A 39 22.75 -13.25 -45.76
C VAL A 39 22.12 -14.47 -45.05
N ASN A 40 22.21 -15.66 -45.66
CA ASN A 40 21.62 -16.90 -45.14
C ASN A 40 22.60 -18.09 -45.26
N GLU A 41 23.83 -17.88 -44.82
CA GLU A 41 24.93 -18.86 -44.88
C GLU A 41 25.92 -18.65 -43.73
N ILE A 42 26.93 -19.51 -43.63
CA ILE A 42 28.01 -19.38 -42.66
C ILE A 42 29.05 -18.38 -43.19
N LYS A 43 29.36 -17.34 -42.42
CA LYS A 43 30.45 -16.39 -42.72
C LYS A 43 31.52 -16.40 -41.64
N SER A 44 32.76 -16.09 -42.04
CA SER A 44 33.84 -15.80 -41.10
C SER A 44 33.80 -14.32 -40.72
N ILE A 45 33.57 -14.05 -39.44
CA ILE A 45 33.47 -12.69 -38.89
C ILE A 45 34.53 -12.49 -37.81
N THR A 46 35.31 -11.43 -37.94
CA THR A 46 36.34 -11.02 -36.98
C THR A 46 35.86 -9.80 -36.21
N PHE A 47 36.02 -9.84 -34.89
CA PHE A 47 35.66 -8.77 -33.97
C PHE A 47 36.93 -8.28 -33.28
N THR A 48 37.11 -6.96 -33.21
CA THR A 48 38.26 -6.34 -32.56
C THR A 48 37.80 -5.23 -31.63
N ILE A 49 38.26 -5.26 -30.38
CA ILE A 49 37.95 -4.30 -29.31
C ILE A 49 39.29 -3.87 -28.70
N GLY A 50 39.72 -2.64 -28.96
CA GLY A 50 41.06 -2.19 -28.58
C GLY A 50 42.15 -3.10 -29.16
N SER A 51 42.97 -3.71 -28.30
CA SER A 51 44.00 -4.68 -28.68
C SER A 51 43.52 -6.15 -28.71
N TRP A 52 42.29 -6.42 -28.27
CA TRP A 52 41.71 -7.76 -28.26
C TRP A 52 41.04 -8.08 -29.60
N THR A 53 41.22 -9.29 -30.11
CA THR A 53 40.61 -9.73 -31.38
C THR A 53 40.21 -11.21 -31.33
N GLU A 54 39.10 -11.54 -32.00
CA GLU A 54 38.59 -12.91 -32.08
C GLU A 54 37.83 -13.14 -33.40
N THR A 55 38.03 -14.30 -34.02
CA THR A 55 37.37 -14.68 -35.28
C THR A 55 36.44 -15.88 -35.10
N HIS A 56 35.22 -15.77 -35.61
CA HIS A 56 34.18 -16.78 -35.52
C HIS A 56 33.67 -17.22 -36.90
N SER A 57 33.31 -18.50 -36.99
CA SER A 57 32.51 -19.01 -38.09
C SER A 57 31.05 -18.97 -37.62
N VAL A 58 30.26 -18.07 -38.20
CA VAL A 58 28.95 -17.68 -37.70
C VAL A 58 27.88 -18.07 -38.72
N GLN A 59 26.93 -18.91 -38.30
CA GLN A 59 25.74 -19.19 -39.09
C GLN A 59 24.82 -17.98 -39.06
N ILE A 60 24.46 -17.47 -40.23
CA ILE A 60 23.57 -16.33 -40.40
C ILE A 60 22.26 -16.85 -40.98
N THR A 61 21.13 -16.47 -40.37
CA THR A 61 19.80 -16.88 -40.83
C THR A 61 18.92 -15.65 -41.05
N ASN A 62 18.47 -15.46 -42.28
CA ASN A 62 17.71 -14.28 -42.69
C ASN A 62 18.39 -12.95 -42.27
N GLY A 63 19.72 -12.90 -42.43
CA GLY A 63 20.58 -11.78 -42.07
C GLY A 63 20.92 -11.71 -40.58
N LEU A 64 20.21 -12.39 -39.69
CA LEU A 64 20.43 -12.30 -38.24
C LEU A 64 21.50 -13.29 -37.78
N TYR A 65 22.33 -12.86 -36.83
CA TYR A 65 23.30 -13.72 -36.15
C TYR A 65 23.50 -13.32 -34.69
N SER A 66 23.99 -14.28 -33.90
CA SER A 66 24.38 -14.10 -32.49
C SER A 66 25.70 -14.80 -32.22
N VAL A 67 26.61 -14.12 -31.51
CA VAL A 67 27.95 -14.62 -31.17
C VAL A 67 28.24 -14.33 -29.71
N GLN A 68 28.93 -15.24 -29.03
CA GLN A 68 29.51 -15.00 -27.72
C GLN A 68 30.99 -14.69 -27.86
N LEU A 69 31.34 -13.41 -27.79
CA LEU A 69 32.71 -12.92 -27.82
C LEU A 69 33.42 -13.30 -26.52
N GLY A 70 34.71 -13.61 -26.60
CA GLY A 70 35.49 -14.10 -25.45
C GLY A 70 35.40 -15.61 -25.22
N SER A 71 34.69 -16.33 -26.08
CA SER A 71 34.49 -17.78 -25.95
C SER A 71 35.68 -18.61 -26.44
N LYS A 72 36.54 -18.06 -27.31
CA LYS A 72 37.80 -18.66 -27.76
C LYS A 72 39.00 -17.98 -27.09
N THR A 73 39.03 -16.65 -27.09
CA THR A 73 40.05 -15.83 -26.46
C THR A 73 39.38 -14.95 -25.42
N PRO A 74 39.43 -15.27 -24.11
CA PRO A 74 38.80 -14.46 -23.06
C PRO A 74 39.14 -12.97 -23.17
N ILE A 75 38.17 -12.09 -22.92
CA ILE A 75 38.38 -10.63 -23.00
C ILE A 75 39.03 -10.15 -21.71
N PRO A 76 40.28 -9.65 -21.74
CA PRO A 76 40.95 -9.15 -20.54
C PRO A 76 40.21 -7.93 -19.97
N VAL A 77 40.15 -7.82 -18.66
CA VAL A 77 39.57 -6.63 -17.98
C VAL A 77 40.30 -5.35 -18.39
N SER A 78 41.61 -5.44 -18.65
CA SER A 78 42.43 -4.32 -19.13
C SER A 78 41.99 -3.75 -20.48
N THR A 79 41.18 -4.47 -21.27
CA THR A 79 40.57 -3.96 -22.51
C THR A 79 39.70 -2.73 -22.26
N PHE A 80 39.14 -2.58 -21.04
CA PHE A 80 38.19 -1.51 -20.71
C PHE A 80 38.73 -0.50 -19.68
N ASN A 81 39.94 -0.68 -19.15
CA ASN A 81 40.40 0.06 -17.95
C ASN A 81 40.83 1.52 -18.19
N ASN A 82 41.11 1.94 -19.43
CA ASN A 82 41.74 3.26 -19.69
C ASN A 82 41.17 3.99 -20.93
N SER A 83 39.95 3.68 -21.34
CA SER A 83 39.37 4.23 -22.57
C SER A 83 38.01 4.85 -22.30
N VAL A 84 37.89 6.16 -22.56
CA VAL A 84 36.65 6.94 -22.40
C VAL A 84 35.58 6.45 -23.39
N ASN A 85 36.01 5.98 -24.56
CA ASN A 85 35.17 5.33 -25.58
C ASN A 85 35.80 3.98 -25.95
N VAL A 86 34.97 2.94 -26.07
CA VAL A 86 35.40 1.60 -26.51
C VAL A 86 34.58 1.21 -27.73
N ASP A 87 35.24 1.21 -28.88
CA ASP A 87 34.61 0.89 -30.16
C ASP A 87 34.97 -0.52 -30.62
N MET A 88 34.05 -1.17 -31.32
CA MET A 88 34.22 -2.48 -31.91
C MET A 88 34.33 -2.38 -33.44
N GLN A 89 35.45 -2.86 -33.98
CA GLN A 89 35.62 -3.09 -35.41
C GLN A 89 35.14 -4.49 -35.77
N ILE A 90 34.26 -4.57 -36.77
CA ILE A 90 33.77 -5.83 -37.32
C ILE A 90 34.32 -5.98 -38.74
N ALA A 91 34.83 -7.17 -39.08
CA ALA A 91 35.25 -7.50 -40.43
C ALA A 91 34.60 -8.80 -40.89
N VAL A 92 34.09 -8.82 -42.12
CA VAL A 92 33.49 -10.02 -42.75
C VAL A 92 34.34 -10.42 -43.94
N GLY A 93 34.83 -11.66 -43.94
CA GLY A 93 35.71 -12.14 -45.02
C GLY A 93 36.99 -11.32 -45.20
N GLY A 94 37.47 -10.68 -44.13
CA GLY A 94 38.67 -9.81 -44.14
C GLY A 94 38.42 -8.34 -44.49
N ASN A 95 37.18 -7.94 -44.82
CA ASN A 95 36.83 -6.55 -45.10
C ASN A 95 36.22 -5.87 -43.87
N ASN A 96 36.79 -4.75 -43.44
CA ASN A 96 36.28 -3.95 -42.33
C ASN A 96 34.96 -3.27 -42.70
N LEU A 97 33.94 -3.44 -41.86
CA LEU A 97 32.67 -2.73 -41.96
C LEU A 97 32.78 -1.34 -41.29
N SER A 98 32.00 -0.39 -41.80
CA SER A 98 31.93 0.99 -41.31
C SER A 98 30.47 1.43 -41.17
N PRO A 99 30.11 2.22 -40.14
CA PRO A 99 30.98 2.71 -39.05
C PRO A 99 31.35 1.59 -38.06
N GLN A 100 32.33 1.87 -37.19
CA GLN A 100 32.59 1.03 -36.02
C GLN A 100 31.38 1.07 -35.06
N THR A 101 31.21 0.01 -34.27
CA THR A 101 30.09 -0.10 -33.33
C THR A 101 30.53 0.27 -31.93
N ASP A 102 29.94 1.29 -31.34
CA ASP A 102 30.20 1.68 -29.95
C ASP A 102 29.78 0.57 -28.97
N ILE A 103 30.62 0.29 -27.97
CA ILE A 103 30.25 -0.57 -26.84
C ILE A 103 29.75 0.31 -25.70
N LEU A 104 28.43 0.32 -25.52
CA LEU A 104 27.77 1.12 -24.50
C LEU A 104 27.72 0.42 -23.14
N SER A 105 27.73 1.23 -22.07
CA SER A 105 27.57 0.76 -20.70
C SER A 105 26.16 0.23 -20.44
N VAL A 106 26.04 -0.83 -19.63
CA VAL A 106 24.75 -1.33 -19.14
C VAL A 106 24.29 -0.55 -17.91
N PRO A 107 22.98 -0.38 -17.66
CA PRO A 107 22.48 0.43 -16.52
C PRO A 107 23.05 0.05 -15.15
N TYR A 108 23.35 -1.23 -14.93
CA TYR A 108 23.94 -1.70 -13.67
C TYR A 108 25.42 -1.31 -13.51
N ALA A 109 26.15 -1.11 -14.62
CA ALA A 109 27.56 -0.69 -14.60
C ALA A 109 27.73 0.77 -14.13
N PHE A 110 26.74 1.64 -14.32
CA PHE A 110 26.75 3.01 -13.74
C PHE A 110 26.72 2.99 -12.20
N LYS A 111 26.11 1.98 -11.57
CA LYS A 111 26.17 1.82 -10.10
C LYS A 111 27.53 1.29 -9.64
N ALA A 112 28.26 0.58 -10.51
CA ALA A 112 29.58 0.04 -10.24
C ALA A 112 30.72 1.05 -10.47
N GLU A 113 30.47 2.18 -11.14
CA GLU A 113 31.44 3.29 -11.30
C GLU A 113 31.98 3.75 -9.94
N ARG A 114 31.14 3.73 -8.89
CA ARG A 114 31.53 4.07 -7.51
C ARG A 114 32.38 3.02 -6.79
N ALA A 115 32.57 1.83 -7.37
CA ALA A 115 33.35 0.74 -6.76
C ALA A 115 34.84 0.78 -7.15
N VAL A 116 35.21 1.47 -8.25
CA VAL A 116 36.61 1.63 -8.67
C VAL A 116 37.38 2.60 -7.75
N GLU A 117 36.67 3.46 -7.00
CA GLU A 117 37.26 4.35 -5.98
C GLU A 117 37.30 3.72 -4.57
N ALA A 118 36.77 2.51 -4.38
CA ALA A 118 36.54 1.91 -3.07
C ALA A 118 37.63 0.92 -2.61
N GLU A 119 38.75 0.80 -3.33
CA GLU A 119 39.81 -0.15 -2.95
C GLU A 119 40.77 0.33 -1.84
N ASN A 120 40.67 1.57 -1.30
CA ASN A 120 41.58 2.04 -0.24
C ASN A 120 41.02 3.10 0.73
N VAL A 121 39.88 2.86 1.41
CA VAL A 121 39.36 3.89 2.35
C VAL A 121 39.05 3.42 3.77
N PHE A 122 39.13 2.12 4.09
CA PHE A 122 39.00 1.67 5.48
C PHE A 122 39.81 0.41 5.75
N SER A 123 40.88 0.52 6.55
CA SER A 123 41.75 -0.62 6.86
C SER A 123 41.17 -1.57 7.92
N GLY A 124 39.95 -1.30 8.39
CA GLY A 124 39.35 -1.99 9.54
C GLY A 124 39.81 -1.45 10.89
N ASN A 125 40.72 -0.45 10.91
CA ASN A 125 41.15 0.20 12.14
C ASN A 125 40.13 1.27 12.56
N TYR A 126 39.68 1.18 13.82
CA TYR A 126 38.79 2.16 14.45
C TYR A 126 39.34 3.61 14.37
N ASN A 127 40.66 3.79 14.22
CA ASN A 127 41.28 5.10 14.08
C ASN A 127 41.17 5.72 12.68
N ASP A 128 40.70 4.97 11.68
CA ASP A 128 40.55 5.45 10.30
C ASP A 128 39.23 6.21 10.06
N LEU A 129 38.36 6.24 11.07
CA LEU A 129 37.07 6.93 11.00
C LEU A 129 37.25 8.45 11.20
N ILE A 130 37.00 9.23 10.15
CA ILE A 130 36.87 10.68 10.25
C ILE A 130 35.49 11.00 10.86
N ASN A 131 35.45 11.86 11.89
CA ASN A 131 34.28 12.22 12.72
C ASN A 131 33.82 11.17 13.76
N ARG A 132 34.76 10.48 14.42
CA ARG A 132 34.41 9.67 15.61
C ARG A 132 33.94 10.54 16.79
N PRO A 133 32.82 10.21 17.47
CA PRO A 133 32.36 10.95 18.64
C PRO A 133 33.36 10.81 19.81
N THR A 134 33.83 11.92 20.38
CA THR A 134 34.70 11.92 21.58
C THR A 134 33.94 12.14 22.89
N LYS A 135 32.62 12.29 22.83
CA LYS A 135 31.71 12.34 23.97
C LYS A 135 30.45 11.54 23.67
N ILE A 136 30.22 10.47 24.44
CA ILE A 136 29.02 9.63 24.34
C ILE A 136 27.85 10.19 25.18
N SER A 137 28.10 11.20 26.02
CA SER A 137 27.09 12.08 26.62
C SER A 137 27.72 13.45 26.98
N ASN A 138 26.93 14.50 27.21
CA ASN A 138 27.42 15.83 27.57
C ASN A 138 27.58 16.04 29.10
N PHE A 139 27.46 14.99 29.91
CA PHE A 139 27.52 15.07 31.37
C PHE A 139 28.93 14.77 31.89
N SER A 140 29.35 15.45 32.97
CA SER A 140 30.69 15.29 33.55
C SER A 140 30.78 14.18 34.61
N ASN A 141 29.76 13.31 34.73
CA ASN A 141 29.64 12.35 35.82
C ASN A 141 28.71 11.18 35.46
N ASP A 142 29.14 10.28 34.57
CA ASP A 142 28.44 8.99 34.36
C ASP A 142 28.75 7.96 35.47
N ALA A 143 28.40 8.34 36.71
CA ALA A 143 28.07 7.45 37.84
C ALA A 143 27.50 8.31 39.00
N GLY A 144 26.21 8.16 39.33
CA GLY A 144 25.67 8.78 40.55
C GLY A 144 24.18 9.12 40.51
N TYR A 145 23.37 8.21 41.04
CA TYR A 145 21.96 8.39 41.37
C TYR A 145 21.72 9.57 42.35
N ILE A 146 20.60 10.27 42.15
CA ILE A 146 19.78 11.08 43.09
C ILE A 146 20.40 11.32 44.49
N THR A 147 20.81 12.56 44.77
CA THR A 147 21.40 13.00 46.05
C THR A 147 20.65 14.14 46.75
N ASP A 148 19.33 14.25 46.63
CA ASP A 148 18.54 15.25 47.36
C ASP A 148 17.64 14.68 48.48
N GLY A 149 17.98 13.50 48.99
CA GLY A 149 17.77 13.20 50.42
C GLY A 149 16.33 13.20 50.91
N ASN A 150 15.48 12.32 50.37
CA ASN A 150 14.19 12.03 51.00
C ASN A 150 14.37 11.10 52.22
N THR A 151 14.96 11.64 53.28
CA THR A 151 15.14 10.99 54.57
C THR A 151 14.14 11.55 55.58
N ARG A 152 13.15 10.71 55.89
CA ARG A 152 12.24 10.73 57.07
C ARG A 152 10.91 11.44 56.88
N TRP A 153 9.93 10.70 56.36
CA TRP A 153 8.50 10.99 56.52
C TRP A 153 8.12 11.30 57.98
N ASN A 154 8.30 12.55 58.41
CA ASN A 154 7.89 13.05 59.71
C ASN A 154 7.01 14.29 59.52
N ASN A 155 5.97 14.41 60.34
CA ASN A 155 4.96 15.48 60.30
C ASN A 155 5.54 16.82 60.79
N SER A 156 6.61 17.29 60.15
CA SER A 156 7.35 18.50 60.55
C SER A 156 6.61 19.81 60.21
N TYR A 157 5.39 19.73 59.67
CA TYR A 157 4.52 20.88 59.37
C TYR A 157 3.30 20.99 60.32
N GLY A 158 3.13 20.06 61.28
CA GLY A 158 2.27 20.30 62.45
C GLY A 158 0.76 20.36 62.22
N PHE A 159 0.20 19.61 61.25
CA PHE A 159 -1.23 19.69 60.90
C PHE A 159 -2.12 18.57 61.46
N ILE A 160 -1.68 17.84 62.50
CA ILE A 160 -2.56 16.90 63.22
C ILE A 160 -2.58 17.29 64.70
N THR A 161 -3.66 17.97 65.12
CA THR A 161 -3.99 18.19 66.54
C THR A 161 -5.51 18.07 66.74
N SER A 162 -5.93 17.02 67.44
CA SER A 162 -7.18 17.00 68.22
C SER A 162 -7.17 15.74 69.10
N PRO A 163 -7.67 15.79 70.34
CA PRO A 163 -9.10 16.07 70.57
C PRO A 163 -9.39 16.91 71.83
N ASN A 164 -10.07 18.04 71.66
CA ASN A 164 -10.90 18.63 72.72
C ASN A 164 -11.88 19.63 72.10
N ASP A 165 -13.15 19.26 72.01
CA ASP A 165 -14.26 20.20 71.82
C ASP A 165 -14.93 20.38 73.19
N ALA A 166 -15.25 21.63 73.52
CA ALA A 166 -15.70 22.07 74.83
C ALA A 166 -17.23 22.03 75.01
N ASP A 167 -18.00 21.45 74.08
CA ASP A 167 -19.44 21.28 74.22
C ASP A 167 -19.82 19.82 74.55
N ALA A 168 -20.46 19.63 75.71
CA ALA A 168 -20.84 18.33 76.26
C ALA A 168 -22.37 18.17 76.38
N ASN A 169 -23.16 18.96 75.63
CA ASN A 169 -24.62 18.95 75.73
C ASN A 169 -25.30 18.16 74.58
N PRO A 170 -25.64 16.86 74.78
CA PRO A 170 -26.09 15.94 73.73
C PRO A 170 -27.46 16.25 73.10
N ASN A 171 -28.06 17.39 73.42
CA ASN A 171 -29.38 17.81 72.94
C ASN A 171 -29.34 19.09 72.10
N ASN A 172 -28.20 19.78 71.99
CA ASN A 172 -28.08 20.98 71.14
C ASN A 172 -27.53 20.66 69.74
N GLU A 173 -27.08 19.43 69.50
CA GLU A 173 -26.50 19.02 68.22
C GLU A 173 -27.56 18.54 67.21
N ILE A 174 -28.82 18.34 67.63
CA ILE A 174 -29.87 17.85 66.74
C ILE A 174 -30.66 19.03 66.17
N GLN A 175 -30.34 19.41 64.94
CA GLN A 175 -31.09 20.39 64.15
C GLN A 175 -32.02 19.67 63.16
N ASN A 176 -33.26 20.14 63.01
CA ASN A 176 -34.13 19.66 61.94
C ASN A 176 -33.78 20.40 60.64
N LEU A 177 -33.45 19.63 59.60
CA LEU A 177 -33.22 20.15 58.25
C LEU A 177 -34.54 20.12 57.46
N SER A 178 -34.88 21.24 56.83
CA SER A 178 -36.07 21.37 55.97
C SER A 178 -35.71 22.04 54.66
N ILE A 179 -36.26 21.53 53.55
CA ILE A 179 -36.14 22.15 52.22
C ILE A 179 -37.50 22.68 51.80
N ASP A 180 -37.54 23.95 51.42
CA ASP A 180 -38.68 24.58 50.75
C ASP A 180 -38.18 25.38 49.54
N GLY A 181 -38.61 24.97 48.34
CA GLY A 181 -38.00 25.41 47.08
C GLY A 181 -36.49 25.12 47.02
N ASP A 182 -35.70 26.15 46.74
CA ASP A 182 -34.22 26.07 46.68
C ASP A 182 -33.54 26.36 48.03
N ASN A 183 -34.28 26.55 49.14
CA ASN A 183 -33.68 26.89 50.43
C ASN A 183 -33.59 25.69 51.36
N LEU A 184 -32.36 25.30 51.73
CA LEU A 184 -32.10 24.38 52.82
C LEU A 184 -31.99 25.18 54.13
N SER A 185 -32.85 24.88 55.08
CA SER A 185 -32.95 25.58 56.38
C SER A 185 -32.70 24.64 57.55
N ILE A 186 -32.11 25.18 58.62
CA ILE A 186 -32.00 24.52 59.94
C ILE A 186 -33.04 25.12 60.90
N SER A 187 -33.50 24.34 61.87
CA SER A 187 -34.57 24.69 62.83
C SER A 187 -34.41 26.03 63.57
N ASN A 188 -33.19 26.58 63.67
CA ASN A 188 -32.91 27.85 64.34
C ASN A 188 -32.66 29.03 63.37
N GLY A 189 -33.15 28.94 62.13
CA GLY A 189 -33.42 30.12 61.28
C GLY A 189 -32.34 30.49 60.28
N ASN A 190 -31.19 29.83 60.29
CA ASN A 190 -30.23 29.99 59.19
C ASN A 190 -30.71 29.16 57.98
N SER A 191 -30.70 29.79 56.81
CA SER A 191 -30.98 29.13 55.53
C SER A 191 -29.85 29.39 54.55
N ILE A 192 -29.55 28.40 53.73
CA ILE A 192 -28.69 28.57 52.56
C ILE A 192 -29.50 28.31 51.30
N SER A 193 -29.43 29.23 50.34
CA SER A 193 -29.98 28.99 49.01
C SER A 193 -29.06 28.01 48.29
N LEU A 194 -29.61 26.86 47.92
CA LEU A 194 -28.98 25.92 47.02
C LEU A 194 -28.83 26.61 45.66
N PRO A 195 -27.68 26.47 44.96
CA PRO A 195 -27.45 27.15 43.70
C PRO A 195 -28.53 26.77 42.68
N SER A 196 -29.31 27.76 42.25
CA SER A 196 -30.49 27.61 41.38
C SER A 196 -30.15 27.40 39.90
N SER A 197 -29.01 26.76 39.58
CA SER A 197 -28.52 26.63 38.20
C SER A 197 -28.37 25.17 37.78
N GLY A 198 -29.41 24.66 37.09
CA GLY A 198 -29.24 23.75 35.94
C GLY A 198 -28.57 22.40 36.18
N GLY A 199 -28.62 21.85 37.39
CA GLY A 199 -28.13 20.50 37.66
C GLY A 199 -29.13 19.45 37.19
N GLY A 200 -28.84 18.75 36.08
CA GLY A 200 -29.37 17.41 35.91
C GLY A 200 -29.00 16.53 37.10
N LEU A 201 -29.65 15.37 37.24
CA LEU A 201 -29.27 14.35 38.22
C LEU A 201 -27.77 14.03 38.07
N ILE A 202 -26.94 14.65 38.91
CA ILE A 202 -25.58 14.19 39.16
C ILE A 202 -25.76 12.99 40.09
N LEU A 203 -25.65 11.78 39.55
CA LEU A 203 -25.46 10.61 40.39
C LEU A 203 -24.22 10.90 41.26
N PRO A 204 -24.33 10.93 42.60
CA PRO A 204 -23.30 11.46 43.49
C PRO A 204 -22.12 10.49 43.63
N TYR A 205 -21.43 10.20 42.54
CA TYR A 205 -20.17 9.48 42.56
C TYR A 205 -19.17 10.12 41.60
N SER A 206 -18.45 11.11 42.11
CA SER A 206 -17.20 11.64 41.54
C SER A 206 -15.96 10.99 42.20
N GLY A 207 -16.08 9.76 42.70
CA GLY A 207 -15.02 9.02 43.38
C GLY A 207 -14.21 8.08 42.46
N LEU A 208 -13.03 7.66 42.93
CA LEU A 208 -12.23 6.57 42.35
C LEU A 208 -12.75 5.22 42.86
N PHE A 209 -13.15 4.30 41.97
CA PHE A 209 -13.35 2.89 42.35
C PHE A 209 -12.00 2.23 42.60
N ASN A 210 -11.52 2.26 43.85
CA ASN A 210 -10.31 1.54 44.28
C ASN A 210 -10.62 0.08 44.67
N GLY A 211 -11.37 -0.64 43.81
CA GLY A 211 -11.77 -2.04 44.04
C GLY A 211 -12.23 -2.76 42.77
N ARG A 212 -12.21 -4.10 42.76
CA ARG A 212 -12.75 -4.93 41.67
C ARG A 212 -14.28 -4.93 41.71
N ALA A 213 -14.92 -3.99 41.03
CA ALA A 213 -16.37 -3.99 40.80
C ALA A 213 -16.68 -4.28 39.32
N SER A 214 -17.78 -5.00 39.05
CA SER A 214 -18.18 -5.40 37.69
C SER A 214 -18.90 -4.29 36.90
N SER A 215 -19.44 -3.27 37.57
CA SER A 215 -20.09 -2.09 36.97
C SER A 215 -20.21 -0.94 37.98
N ALA A 216 -20.15 0.31 37.50
CA ALA A 216 -20.29 1.52 38.31
C ALA A 216 -21.73 2.10 38.29
N PHE A 217 -22.46 1.85 37.20
CA PHE A 217 -23.86 2.24 36.99
C PHE A 217 -24.49 1.23 36.02
N GLU A 218 -25.61 0.63 36.40
CA GLU A 218 -26.31 -0.40 35.62
C GLU A 218 -27.80 -0.03 35.53
N VAL A 219 -28.35 -0.07 34.31
CA VAL A 219 -29.78 0.12 34.05
C VAL A 219 -30.26 -1.13 33.32
N GLU A 220 -30.90 -2.03 34.06
CA GLU A 220 -31.42 -3.29 33.53
C GLU A 220 -32.92 -3.16 33.23
N ASN A 221 -33.34 -3.73 32.11
CA ASN A 221 -34.75 -3.89 31.80
C ASN A 221 -35.07 -5.39 31.67
N GLY A 222 -36.06 -5.86 32.42
CA GLY A 222 -36.29 -7.30 32.62
C GLY A 222 -36.72 -8.06 31.37
N THR A 223 -36.62 -9.39 31.43
CA THR A 223 -37.06 -10.30 30.36
C THR A 223 -38.54 -10.08 30.03
N ASN A 224 -38.88 -9.88 28.74
CA ASN A 224 -40.20 -9.54 28.17
C ASN A 224 -40.62 -8.06 28.21
N ALA A 225 -39.74 -7.12 28.56
CA ALA A 225 -40.05 -5.70 28.43
C ALA A 225 -40.15 -5.27 26.95
N THR A 226 -41.23 -4.59 26.59
CA THR A 226 -41.49 -4.07 25.22
C THR A 226 -41.10 -2.59 25.09
N THR A 227 -40.15 -2.12 25.90
CA THR A 227 -39.80 -0.69 25.93
C THR A 227 -38.94 -0.30 24.73
N ASP A 228 -39.22 0.85 24.13
CA ASP A 228 -38.44 1.35 22.98
C ASP A 228 -37.02 1.79 23.37
N ASN A 229 -36.82 2.39 24.56
CA ASN A 229 -35.52 2.87 25.01
C ASN A 229 -35.33 2.60 26.52
N VAL A 230 -34.20 2.02 26.90
CA VAL A 230 -33.78 1.87 28.31
C VAL A 230 -33.00 3.11 28.79
N LEU A 231 -32.27 3.75 27.88
CA LEU A 231 -31.58 5.02 28.12
C LEU A 231 -31.77 5.91 26.88
N ARG A 232 -32.37 7.09 27.06
CA ARG A 232 -32.49 8.11 26.03
C ARG A 232 -31.71 9.36 26.45
N LEU A 233 -30.67 9.69 25.71
CA LEU A 233 -29.94 10.95 25.81
C LEU A 233 -30.43 11.86 24.70
N THR A 234 -30.90 13.07 25.01
CA THR A 234 -31.34 14.03 23.98
C THR A 234 -30.78 15.42 24.24
N ASN A 235 -30.14 15.99 23.23
CA ASN A 235 -29.66 17.37 23.22
C ASN A 235 -30.45 18.13 22.13
N TYR A 236 -31.29 19.07 22.55
CA TYR A 236 -32.38 19.58 21.70
C TYR A 236 -32.02 20.77 20.80
N SER A 237 -30.93 21.50 21.08
CA SER A 237 -30.42 22.57 20.19
C SER A 237 -29.17 23.24 20.79
N GLY A 238 -28.01 23.04 20.18
CA GLY A 238 -26.75 23.67 20.55
C GLY A 238 -25.55 22.97 19.92
N THR A 239 -24.36 23.57 19.94
CA THR A 239 -23.08 22.97 19.49
C THR A 239 -22.54 21.92 20.48
N GLY A 240 -23.32 21.58 21.53
CA GLY A 240 -22.90 20.71 22.61
C GLY A 240 -22.91 19.23 22.24
N ARG A 241 -21.99 18.47 22.81
CA ARG A 241 -21.88 17.02 22.63
C ARG A 241 -22.97 16.30 23.43
N GLY A 242 -23.73 15.40 22.79
CA GLY A 242 -24.81 14.63 23.42
C GLY A 242 -24.33 13.54 24.38
N ALA A 243 -23.20 12.90 24.08
CA ALA A 243 -22.54 11.90 24.93
C ALA A 243 -21.01 11.94 24.70
N PHE A 244 -20.22 11.78 25.77
CA PHE A 244 -18.75 11.74 25.70
C PHE A 244 -18.22 10.57 26.51
N ILE A 245 -17.36 9.76 25.90
CA ILE A 245 -16.70 8.63 26.54
C ILE A 245 -15.18 8.86 26.40
N ASP A 246 -14.50 9.11 27.52
CA ASP A 246 -13.03 9.18 27.61
C ASP A 246 -12.53 7.91 28.31
N ASN A 247 -11.74 7.09 27.62
CA ASN A 247 -11.12 5.91 28.18
C ASN A 247 -9.60 6.01 28.04
N ARG A 248 -8.91 6.12 29.17
CA ARG A 248 -7.44 6.19 29.24
C ARG A 248 -6.80 4.86 29.60
N SER A 249 -7.58 3.79 29.67
CA SER A 249 -7.09 2.43 29.84
C SER A 249 -6.73 1.80 28.48
N SER A 250 -6.02 0.67 28.51
CA SER A 250 -5.71 -0.12 27.30
C SER A 250 -6.85 -1.06 26.85
N ASN A 251 -8.04 -0.94 27.45
CA ASN A 251 -9.18 -1.81 27.20
C ASN A 251 -10.28 -1.11 26.38
N THR A 252 -11.40 -1.78 26.13
CA THR A 252 -12.54 -1.26 25.35
C THR A 252 -13.23 -0.07 26.03
N ALA A 253 -13.40 1.04 25.31
CA ALA A 253 -14.13 2.22 25.79
C ALA A 253 -15.65 2.04 25.74
N LEU A 254 -16.15 1.37 24.68
CA LEU A 254 -17.56 1.09 24.47
C LEU A 254 -17.72 -0.31 23.86
N LEU A 255 -18.43 -1.19 24.55
CA LEU A 255 -18.83 -2.49 24.05
C LEU A 255 -20.35 -2.48 23.83
N ILE A 256 -20.78 -2.75 22.60
CA ILE A 256 -22.19 -2.92 22.26
C ILE A 256 -22.37 -4.37 21.81
N SER A 257 -23.19 -5.12 22.54
CA SER A 257 -23.61 -6.48 22.18
C SER A 257 -25.10 -6.48 21.90
N ASN A 258 -25.51 -7.10 20.78
CA ASN A 258 -26.90 -7.31 20.46
C ASN A 258 -27.06 -8.76 20.01
N GLU A 259 -27.72 -9.56 20.84
CA GLU A 259 -28.04 -10.97 20.54
C GLU A 259 -29.42 -11.12 19.87
N GLY A 260 -30.17 -10.03 19.73
CA GLY A 260 -31.44 -9.98 19.03
C GLY A 260 -31.31 -9.73 17.52
N THR A 261 -32.44 -9.68 16.82
CA THR A 261 -32.49 -9.49 15.35
C THR A 261 -32.50 -8.03 14.90
N GLY A 262 -32.47 -7.08 15.85
CA GLY A 262 -32.51 -5.65 15.58
C GLY A 262 -31.17 -5.04 15.16
N ARG A 263 -31.16 -3.72 14.95
CA ARG A 263 -29.92 -2.95 14.71
C ARG A 263 -29.22 -2.69 16.05
N ALA A 264 -27.95 -3.09 16.16
CA ALA A 264 -27.15 -2.78 17.34
C ALA A 264 -26.78 -1.29 17.42
N ILE A 265 -26.46 -0.70 16.26
CA ILE A 265 -26.12 0.72 16.11
C ILE A 265 -26.85 1.24 14.86
N MET A 266 -27.51 2.38 14.99
CA MET A 266 -28.07 3.13 13.87
C MET A 266 -27.58 4.58 13.98
N VAL A 267 -26.96 5.06 12.91
CA VAL A 267 -26.55 6.46 12.76
C VAL A 267 -27.46 7.06 11.70
N ASP A 268 -28.28 8.05 12.08
CA ASP A 268 -29.21 8.74 11.18
C ASP A 268 -28.99 10.24 11.31
N GLN A 269 -28.53 10.86 10.23
CA GLN A 269 -28.16 12.27 10.17
C GLN A 269 -28.94 12.91 9.03
N ARG A 270 -29.90 13.77 9.37
CA ARG A 270 -30.90 14.31 8.43
C ARG A 270 -30.68 15.77 8.05
N ASN A 271 -29.73 16.45 8.68
CA ASN A 271 -29.46 17.87 8.42
C ASN A 271 -28.29 18.01 7.45
N SER A 272 -28.50 18.69 6.32
CA SER A 272 -27.56 18.81 5.20
C SER A 272 -26.36 19.74 5.46
N ASN A 273 -26.31 20.40 6.62
CA ASN A 273 -25.26 21.37 6.97
C ASN A 273 -24.19 20.81 7.93
N SER A 274 -24.11 19.48 8.09
CA SER A 274 -23.14 18.81 8.99
C SER A 274 -22.02 18.15 8.18
N ASN A 275 -20.78 18.15 8.72
CA ASN A 275 -19.59 17.63 8.02
C ASN A 275 -19.64 16.11 7.78
N TYR A 276 -19.82 15.31 8.84
CA TYR A 276 -19.77 13.84 8.74
C TYR A 276 -20.91 13.18 9.51
N GLY A 277 -21.49 12.12 8.94
CA GLY A 277 -22.50 11.33 9.62
C GLY A 277 -21.90 10.41 10.70
N LEU A 278 -20.76 9.81 10.39
CA LEU A 278 -19.90 9.02 11.27
C LEU A 278 -18.44 9.34 10.92
N GLU A 279 -17.66 9.71 11.92
CA GLU A 279 -16.23 9.99 11.79
C GLU A 279 -15.45 9.01 12.67
N ILE A 280 -14.40 8.39 12.12
CA ILE A 280 -13.54 7.43 12.81
C ILE A 280 -12.10 7.85 12.57
N GLU A 281 -11.44 8.31 13.63
CA GLU A 281 -10.04 8.72 13.61
C GLU A 281 -9.20 7.86 14.55
N SER A 282 -7.99 7.51 14.13
CA SER A 282 -6.99 6.87 14.97
C SER A 282 -5.63 7.50 14.74
N TRP A 283 -5.03 8.04 15.79
CA TRP A 283 -3.65 8.54 15.77
C TRP A 283 -2.62 7.45 16.11
N SER A 284 -3.07 6.22 16.36
CA SER A 284 -2.19 5.07 16.59
C SER A 284 -1.59 4.59 15.27
N LYS A 285 -0.28 4.34 15.25
CA LYS A 285 0.43 3.76 14.10
C LYS A 285 0.41 2.22 14.09
N ALA A 286 -0.24 1.59 15.06
CA ALA A 286 -0.09 0.16 15.32
C ALA A 286 -1.18 -0.73 14.72
N LYS A 287 -2.41 -0.22 14.51
CA LYS A 287 -3.59 -0.99 14.06
C LYS A 287 -4.58 -0.15 13.26
N GLU A 288 -5.57 -0.81 12.67
CA GLU A 288 -6.66 -0.23 11.89
C GLU A 288 -7.57 0.68 12.73
N ALA A 289 -8.04 1.78 12.15
CA ALA A 289 -9.04 2.65 12.78
C ALA A 289 -10.44 2.00 12.78
N LEU A 290 -10.75 1.21 11.74
CA LEU A 290 -12.01 0.49 11.58
C LEU A 290 -11.71 -0.95 11.14
N TYR A 291 -12.20 -1.91 11.92
CA TYR A 291 -12.19 -3.34 11.57
C TYR A 291 -13.64 -3.84 11.52
N VAL A 292 -14.06 -4.34 10.36
CA VAL A 292 -15.43 -4.85 10.16
C VAL A 292 -15.36 -6.31 9.71
N ARG A 293 -16.14 -7.16 10.35
CA ARG A 293 -16.18 -8.60 10.07
C ARG A 293 -17.62 -9.08 10.09
N ALA A 294 -18.01 -9.79 9.04
CA ALA A 294 -19.16 -10.68 9.04
C ALA A 294 -18.69 -12.14 9.10
N ALA A 295 -19.45 -13.01 9.78
CA ALA A 295 -19.20 -14.44 9.78
C ALA A 295 -20.00 -15.14 8.65
N GLY A 296 -19.45 -16.19 8.05
CA GLY A 296 -20.10 -16.94 6.97
C GLY A 296 -20.01 -16.22 5.62
N SER A 297 -21.14 -16.14 4.90
CA SER A 297 -21.24 -15.58 3.55
C SER A 297 -21.86 -14.18 3.48
N ALA A 298 -22.05 -13.51 4.61
CA ALA A 298 -22.64 -12.17 4.64
C ALA A 298 -21.60 -11.09 4.29
N ASP A 299 -22.06 -9.99 3.70
CA ASP A 299 -21.24 -8.82 3.44
C ASP A 299 -20.81 -8.18 4.76
N ALA A 300 -19.51 -7.90 4.92
CA ALA A 300 -19.02 -7.15 6.07
C ALA A 300 -19.46 -5.68 6.01
N ALA A 301 -19.57 -5.11 4.81
CA ALA A 301 -20.04 -3.76 4.57
C ALA A 301 -20.73 -3.66 3.21
N HIS A 302 -21.76 -2.81 3.14
CA HIS A 302 -22.44 -2.41 1.91
C HIS A 302 -22.40 -0.89 1.84
N PHE A 303 -21.85 -0.34 0.76
CA PHE A 303 -21.76 1.10 0.53
C PHE A 303 -22.59 1.44 -0.70
N ASP A 304 -23.60 2.28 -0.52
CA ASP A 304 -24.42 2.82 -1.60
C ASP A 304 -23.98 4.27 -1.86
N GLY A 305 -23.26 4.48 -2.97
CA GLY A 305 -22.62 5.74 -3.33
C GLY A 305 -21.12 5.62 -3.60
N ASN A 306 -20.47 6.77 -3.84
CA ASN A 306 -19.05 6.83 -4.15
C ASN A 306 -18.19 6.62 -2.89
N VAL A 307 -17.15 5.81 -3.01
CA VAL A 307 -16.15 5.58 -1.95
C VAL A 307 -14.81 6.14 -2.39
N ASN A 308 -14.30 7.12 -1.65
CA ASN A 308 -12.95 7.65 -1.86
C ASN A 308 -11.96 6.91 -0.94
N ILE A 309 -10.88 6.39 -1.53
CA ILE A 309 -9.76 5.78 -0.81
C ILE A 309 -8.48 6.49 -1.25
N ASN A 310 -7.97 7.40 -0.42
CA ASN A 310 -6.71 8.10 -0.68
C ASN A 310 -5.48 7.18 -0.54
N GLY A 311 -5.61 6.05 0.18
CA GLY A 311 -4.52 5.09 0.38
C GLY A 311 -4.56 3.90 -0.59
N THR A 312 -3.80 2.85 -0.28
CA THR A 312 -3.85 1.59 -1.04
C THR A 312 -5.07 0.77 -0.66
N LEU A 313 -5.87 0.35 -1.65
CA LEU A 313 -6.90 -0.67 -1.48
C LEU A 313 -6.31 -2.07 -1.74
N SER A 314 -6.18 -2.89 -0.70
CA SER A 314 -5.79 -4.30 -0.83
C SER A 314 -7.00 -5.23 -0.71
N LYS A 315 -7.18 -6.12 -1.69
CA LYS A 315 -8.32 -7.06 -1.76
C LYS A 315 -7.94 -8.31 -2.57
N SER A 316 -8.59 -9.44 -2.30
CA SER A 316 -8.34 -10.70 -3.03
C SER A 316 -8.88 -10.71 -4.46
N ARG A 317 -10.00 -10.01 -4.74
CA ARG A 317 -10.54 -9.80 -6.09
C ARG A 317 -11.20 -8.43 -6.20
N GLY A 318 -11.35 -7.89 -7.41
CA GLY A 318 -12.28 -6.78 -7.67
C GLY A 318 -13.03 -7.03 -8.95
N THR A 319 -14.33 -6.80 -8.91
CA THR A 319 -15.24 -7.01 -10.03
C THR A 319 -16.18 -5.82 -10.15
N PHE A 320 -16.50 -5.38 -11.36
CA PHE A 320 -17.72 -4.62 -11.54
C PHE A 320 -18.89 -5.59 -11.72
N LYS A 321 -20.08 -5.17 -11.27
CA LYS A 321 -21.35 -5.85 -11.45
C LYS A 321 -22.25 -4.88 -12.20
N ILE A 322 -22.80 -5.32 -13.33
CA ILE A 322 -23.81 -4.57 -14.08
C ILE A 322 -24.98 -5.46 -14.46
N ASP A 323 -26.07 -4.86 -14.86
CA ASP A 323 -27.15 -5.55 -15.55
C ASP A 323 -26.61 -6.19 -16.84
N HIS A 324 -27.05 -7.41 -17.14
CA HIS A 324 -26.57 -8.14 -18.30
C HIS A 324 -27.00 -7.43 -19.59
N PRO A 325 -26.09 -7.14 -20.54
CA PRO A 325 -26.40 -6.29 -21.70
C PRO A 325 -27.48 -6.88 -22.63
N LEU A 326 -27.64 -8.21 -22.65
CA LEU A 326 -28.70 -8.89 -23.42
C LEU A 326 -29.95 -9.23 -22.61
N ASP A 327 -29.92 -9.11 -21.28
CA ASP A 327 -31.02 -9.53 -20.40
C ASP A 327 -30.97 -8.75 -19.06
N PRO A 328 -31.12 -7.41 -19.11
CA PRO A 328 -30.84 -6.56 -17.96
C PRO A 328 -31.86 -6.72 -16.83
N GLU A 329 -33.09 -7.15 -17.14
CA GLU A 329 -34.16 -7.33 -16.14
C GLU A 329 -33.95 -8.58 -15.26
N ASN A 330 -33.24 -9.60 -15.77
CA ASN A 330 -33.18 -10.91 -15.12
C ASN A 330 -31.76 -11.37 -14.76
N LYS A 331 -30.71 -10.72 -15.26
CA LYS A 331 -29.32 -11.18 -15.09
C LYS A 331 -28.36 -10.04 -14.77
N TYR A 332 -27.32 -10.39 -14.02
CA TYR A 332 -26.14 -9.56 -13.83
C TYR A 332 -24.95 -10.15 -14.59
N LEU A 333 -24.06 -9.28 -15.07
CA LEU A 333 -22.76 -9.61 -15.64
C LEU A 333 -21.65 -9.10 -14.73
N TYR A 334 -20.63 -9.94 -14.51
CA TYR A 334 -19.47 -9.63 -13.69
C TYR A 334 -18.18 -9.77 -14.50
N HIS A 335 -17.27 -8.82 -14.34
CA HIS A 335 -15.92 -8.87 -14.90
C HIS A 335 -14.91 -8.41 -13.85
N SER A 336 -13.71 -8.99 -13.90
CA SER A 336 -12.57 -8.53 -13.10
C SER A 336 -12.07 -7.17 -13.59
N PHE A 337 -11.55 -6.35 -12.67
CA PHE A 337 -10.99 -5.04 -13.04
C PHE A 337 -9.77 -5.14 -13.95
N ILE A 338 -9.75 -4.28 -14.95
CA ILE A 338 -8.55 -3.84 -15.67
C ILE A 338 -8.46 -2.34 -15.41
N GLU A 339 -7.34 -1.88 -14.83
CA GLU A 339 -7.11 -0.45 -14.64
C GLU A 339 -6.62 0.16 -15.95
N SER A 340 -7.54 0.80 -16.67
CA SER A 340 -7.30 1.47 -17.94
C SER A 340 -8.16 2.75 -17.98
N PRO A 341 -7.67 3.84 -18.60
CA PRO A 341 -8.46 5.06 -18.77
C PRO A 341 -9.75 4.83 -19.59
N ASP A 342 -9.81 3.77 -20.40
CA ASP A 342 -10.86 3.57 -21.40
C ASP A 342 -11.95 2.56 -20.96
N MET A 343 -11.98 2.11 -19.70
CA MET A 343 -12.85 1.00 -19.23
C MET A 343 -12.72 -0.24 -20.13
N MET A 344 -11.48 -0.71 -20.32
CA MET A 344 -11.15 -1.77 -21.26
C MET A 344 -11.53 -3.17 -20.76
N ASN A 345 -12.08 -4.01 -21.65
CA ASN A 345 -12.21 -5.45 -21.45
C ASN A 345 -11.17 -6.20 -22.29
N ILE A 346 -10.62 -7.28 -21.75
CA ILE A 346 -9.66 -8.16 -22.43
C ILE A 346 -10.24 -9.58 -22.49
N TYR A 347 -10.20 -10.18 -23.68
CA TYR A 347 -10.56 -11.57 -23.94
C TYR A 347 -9.38 -12.23 -24.66
N ASN A 348 -9.05 -13.47 -24.30
CA ASN A 348 -7.92 -14.19 -24.89
C ASN A 348 -8.20 -15.69 -24.95
N GLY A 349 -7.38 -16.37 -25.75
CA GLY A 349 -7.38 -17.82 -25.87
C GLY A 349 -6.39 -18.28 -26.92
N ASN A 350 -6.39 -19.58 -27.20
CA ASN A 350 -5.62 -20.18 -28.28
C ASN A 350 -6.56 -20.80 -29.30
N VAL A 351 -6.12 -20.90 -30.55
CA VAL A 351 -6.84 -21.60 -31.61
C VAL A 351 -5.85 -22.29 -32.55
N VAL A 352 -6.24 -23.44 -33.09
CA VAL A 352 -5.44 -24.19 -34.06
C VAL A 352 -5.98 -23.94 -35.47
N LEU A 353 -5.09 -23.67 -36.41
CA LEU A 353 -5.45 -23.44 -37.82
C LEU A 353 -5.86 -24.75 -38.51
N ASP A 354 -6.94 -24.67 -39.28
CA ASP A 354 -7.52 -25.75 -40.07
C ASP A 354 -6.65 -26.15 -41.28
N GLU A 355 -7.14 -27.06 -42.13
CA GLU A 355 -6.46 -27.52 -43.35
C GLU A 355 -6.15 -26.38 -44.34
N ASN A 356 -6.88 -25.27 -44.28
CA ASN A 356 -6.68 -24.09 -45.11
C ASN A 356 -5.78 -23.03 -44.44
N GLY A 357 -5.16 -23.34 -43.29
CA GLY A 357 -4.33 -22.38 -42.56
C GLY A 357 -5.13 -21.24 -41.95
N SER A 358 -6.40 -21.49 -41.61
CA SER A 358 -7.34 -20.50 -41.06
C SER A 358 -8.01 -21.00 -39.79
N ALA A 359 -8.51 -20.09 -38.95
CA ALA A 359 -9.33 -20.46 -37.80
C ALA A 359 -10.39 -19.40 -37.50
N LYS A 360 -11.61 -19.86 -37.20
CA LYS A 360 -12.69 -19.02 -36.70
C LYS A 360 -12.70 -19.06 -35.17
N VAL A 361 -12.55 -17.90 -34.54
CA VAL A 361 -12.67 -17.74 -33.08
C VAL A 361 -14.10 -17.28 -32.77
N VAL A 362 -14.79 -18.01 -31.90
CA VAL A 362 -16.12 -17.68 -31.41
C VAL A 362 -15.99 -17.05 -30.02
N LEU A 363 -16.58 -15.87 -29.85
CA LEU A 363 -16.60 -15.09 -28.62
C LEU A 363 -17.93 -15.31 -27.88
N PRO A 364 -18.01 -15.00 -26.58
CA PRO A 364 -19.27 -15.07 -25.85
C PRO A 364 -20.37 -14.22 -26.50
N ASP A 365 -21.64 -14.65 -26.40
CA ASP A 365 -22.76 -14.02 -27.09
C ASP A 365 -22.97 -12.52 -26.75
N TRP A 366 -22.51 -12.09 -25.57
CA TRP A 366 -22.57 -10.71 -25.12
C TRP A 366 -21.36 -9.86 -25.56
N PHE A 367 -20.35 -10.44 -26.21
CA PHE A 367 -19.09 -9.74 -26.49
C PHE A 367 -19.32 -8.49 -27.33
N GLU A 368 -19.97 -8.61 -28.50
CA GLU A 368 -20.20 -7.45 -29.38
C GLU A 368 -21.20 -6.45 -28.80
N ALA A 369 -22.13 -6.91 -27.96
CA ALA A 369 -23.05 -6.00 -27.27
C ALA A 369 -22.32 -5.12 -26.25
N LEU A 370 -21.39 -5.71 -25.48
CA LEU A 370 -20.66 -5.05 -24.39
C LEU A 370 -19.43 -4.27 -24.86
N ASN A 371 -18.94 -4.46 -26.09
CA ASN A 371 -17.65 -3.93 -26.52
C ASN A 371 -17.73 -3.19 -27.86
N ILE A 372 -16.98 -2.09 -27.95
CA ILE A 372 -16.70 -1.34 -29.19
C ILE A 372 -15.17 -1.18 -29.36
N ASP A 373 -14.73 -0.61 -30.49
CA ASP A 373 -13.32 -0.27 -30.76
C ASP A 373 -12.32 -1.43 -30.56
N PHE A 374 -12.58 -2.54 -31.25
CA PHE A 374 -11.81 -3.77 -31.12
C PHE A 374 -10.35 -3.62 -31.57
N ARG A 375 -9.42 -4.18 -30.78
CA ARG A 375 -8.02 -4.37 -31.17
C ARG A 375 -7.63 -5.83 -31.03
N TYR A 376 -6.68 -6.27 -31.87
CA TYR A 376 -6.26 -7.67 -31.98
C TYR A 376 -4.75 -7.78 -31.77
N GLN A 377 -4.33 -8.79 -31.02
CA GLN A 377 -2.93 -9.22 -30.93
C GLN A 377 -2.88 -10.72 -31.15
N LEU A 378 -1.98 -11.14 -32.04
CA LEU A 378 -1.80 -12.54 -32.41
C LEU A 378 -0.35 -12.96 -32.18
N THR A 379 -0.13 -14.18 -31.71
CA THR A 379 1.21 -14.76 -31.53
C THR A 379 1.18 -16.22 -31.98
N CYS A 380 2.05 -16.57 -32.93
CA CYS A 380 2.20 -17.97 -33.37
C CYS A 380 2.91 -18.76 -32.27
N ILE A 381 2.45 -20.00 -32.02
CA ILE A 381 3.06 -20.94 -31.08
C ILE A 381 3.67 -22.09 -31.86
N GLY A 382 4.93 -22.44 -31.57
CA GLY A 382 5.62 -23.59 -32.16
C GLY A 382 6.16 -23.39 -33.58
N GLY A 383 5.86 -22.28 -34.25
CA GLY A 383 6.36 -21.96 -35.58
C GLY A 383 6.15 -20.49 -35.96
N PHE A 384 6.83 -20.03 -36.99
CA PHE A 384 6.63 -18.69 -37.56
C PHE A 384 5.64 -18.75 -38.74
N ALA A 385 4.68 -17.83 -38.77
CA ALA A 385 3.80 -17.61 -39.90
C ALA A 385 3.38 -16.13 -40.01
N GLN A 386 3.06 -15.69 -41.23
CA GLN A 386 2.51 -14.35 -41.47
C GLN A 386 1.00 -14.38 -41.27
N ILE A 387 0.58 -14.52 -40.02
CA ILE A 387 -0.85 -14.56 -39.66
C ILE A 387 -1.47 -13.15 -39.61
N TYR A 388 -2.75 -13.06 -39.96
CA TYR A 388 -3.53 -11.82 -39.94
C TYR A 388 -5.01 -12.09 -39.65
N ILE A 389 -5.74 -11.04 -39.27
CA ILE A 389 -7.19 -11.08 -39.12
C ILE A 389 -7.81 -10.99 -40.52
N SER A 390 -8.37 -12.09 -41.01
CA SER A 390 -9.02 -12.17 -42.32
C SER A 390 -10.46 -11.68 -42.29
N GLU A 391 -11.15 -11.84 -41.16
CA GLU A 391 -12.50 -11.31 -40.93
C GLU A 391 -12.52 -10.64 -39.56
N LYS A 392 -12.89 -9.36 -39.52
CA LYS A 392 -13.08 -8.62 -38.27
C LYS A 392 -14.24 -9.20 -37.47
N ILE A 393 -14.28 -8.89 -36.18
CA ILE A 393 -15.39 -9.27 -35.29
C ILE A 393 -16.73 -8.86 -35.91
N SER A 394 -17.58 -9.87 -36.11
CA SER A 394 -18.98 -9.75 -36.48
C SER A 394 -19.72 -11.03 -36.08
N ASN A 395 -20.93 -10.90 -35.54
CA ASN A 395 -21.75 -12.02 -35.03
C ASN A 395 -21.00 -12.86 -33.97
N ASN A 396 -20.39 -12.18 -33.00
CA ASN A 396 -19.52 -12.68 -31.94
C ASN A 396 -18.41 -13.61 -32.43
N SER A 397 -17.81 -13.32 -33.58
CA SER A 397 -16.71 -14.13 -34.10
C SER A 397 -15.78 -13.36 -35.01
N PHE A 398 -14.51 -13.79 -35.08
CA PHE A 398 -13.53 -13.28 -36.04
C PHE A 398 -12.71 -14.42 -36.62
N LYS A 399 -11.98 -14.15 -37.72
CA LYS A 399 -11.19 -15.17 -38.41
C LYS A 399 -9.73 -14.78 -38.52
N ILE A 400 -8.85 -15.72 -38.20
CA ILE A 400 -7.40 -15.65 -38.37
C ILE A 400 -7.04 -16.48 -39.61
N SER A 401 -6.13 -15.99 -40.45
CA SER A 401 -5.62 -16.71 -41.63
C SER A 401 -4.13 -16.45 -41.84
N GLY A 402 -3.50 -17.16 -42.79
CA GLY A 402 -2.13 -16.90 -43.24
C GLY A 402 -1.07 -17.85 -42.67
N GLY A 403 -1.47 -18.84 -41.88
CA GLY A 403 -0.57 -19.87 -41.35
C GLY A 403 -0.64 -21.19 -42.12
N GLN A 404 0.08 -22.19 -41.61
CA GLN A 404 0.00 -23.57 -42.09
C GLN A 404 -0.99 -24.36 -41.24
N SER A 405 -1.53 -25.44 -41.79
CA SER A 405 -2.44 -26.32 -41.05
C SER A 405 -1.78 -26.88 -39.78
N GLY A 406 -2.55 -26.93 -38.69
CA GLY A 406 -2.10 -27.42 -37.39
C GLY A 406 -1.25 -26.42 -36.59
N LEU A 407 -0.95 -25.24 -37.12
CA LEU A 407 -0.27 -24.18 -36.35
C LEU A 407 -1.21 -23.65 -35.26
N GLU A 408 -0.71 -23.53 -34.04
CA GLU A 408 -1.44 -22.92 -32.93
C GLU A 408 -1.17 -21.40 -32.87
N VAL A 409 -2.22 -20.62 -32.60
CA VAL A 409 -2.17 -19.16 -32.48
C VAL A 409 -2.79 -18.75 -31.15
N SER A 410 -2.01 -18.09 -30.31
CA SER A 410 -2.52 -17.33 -29.16
C SER A 410 -3.10 -16.02 -29.66
N TRP A 411 -4.31 -15.69 -29.23
CA TRP A 411 -5.02 -14.46 -29.58
C TRP A 411 -5.44 -13.69 -28.34
N GLN A 412 -5.41 -12.37 -28.46
CA GLN A 412 -5.98 -11.44 -27.51
C GLN A 412 -6.81 -10.40 -28.27
N VAL A 413 -8.02 -10.16 -27.78
CA VAL A 413 -8.91 -9.10 -28.25
C VAL A 413 -9.18 -8.15 -27.08
N THR A 414 -9.04 -6.86 -27.34
CA THR A 414 -9.45 -5.82 -26.41
C THR A 414 -10.63 -5.05 -26.97
N GLY A 415 -11.56 -4.65 -26.11
CA GLY A 415 -12.68 -3.78 -26.47
C GLY A 415 -12.90 -2.71 -25.40
N ILE A 416 -13.40 -1.56 -25.82
CA ILE A 416 -13.89 -0.50 -24.94
C ILE A 416 -15.31 -0.84 -24.53
N ARG A 417 -15.60 -0.75 -23.24
CA ARG A 417 -16.92 -1.09 -22.71
C ARG A 417 -18.03 -0.18 -23.27
N ASN A 418 -19.15 -0.80 -23.62
CA ASN A 418 -20.29 -0.23 -24.32
C ASN A 418 -21.60 -0.73 -23.69
N ASP A 419 -22.08 -0.04 -22.68
CA ASP A 419 -23.38 -0.26 -22.05
C ASP A 419 -23.92 1.07 -21.49
N PRO A 420 -25.23 1.18 -21.21
CA PRO A 420 -25.83 2.46 -20.80
C PRO A 420 -25.18 3.10 -19.58
N TYR A 421 -24.69 2.30 -18.63
CA TYR A 421 -24.01 2.83 -17.44
C TYR A 421 -22.63 3.38 -17.82
N ALA A 422 -21.85 2.62 -18.59
CA ALA A 422 -20.53 3.07 -19.06
C ALA A 422 -20.65 4.35 -19.87
N ASP A 423 -21.64 4.49 -20.75
CA ASP A 423 -21.80 5.68 -21.60
C ASP A 423 -22.11 6.95 -20.80
N GLN A 424 -22.84 6.82 -19.69
CA GLN A 424 -23.19 7.96 -18.82
C GLN A 424 -22.13 8.26 -17.76
N ASN A 425 -21.27 7.28 -17.44
CA ASN A 425 -20.33 7.34 -16.31
C ASN A 425 -18.89 7.03 -16.73
N ARG A 426 -18.49 7.36 -17.98
CA ARG A 426 -17.10 7.20 -18.43
C ARG A 426 -16.16 7.96 -17.49
N ILE A 427 -15.00 7.37 -17.21
CA ILE A 427 -13.97 8.01 -16.40
C ILE A 427 -13.54 9.30 -17.10
N GLN A 428 -13.65 10.42 -16.39
CA GLN A 428 -12.99 11.65 -16.82
C GLN A 428 -11.51 11.50 -16.49
N VAL A 429 -10.71 11.23 -17.53
CA VAL A 429 -9.28 10.92 -17.39
C VAL A 429 -8.51 12.12 -16.83
N GLU A 430 -8.97 13.32 -17.15
CA GLU A 430 -8.39 14.58 -16.67
C GLU A 430 -9.53 15.49 -16.17
N VAL A 431 -9.40 15.96 -14.93
CA VAL A 431 -10.34 16.89 -14.29
C VAL A 431 -9.52 17.98 -13.62
N GLU A 432 -9.94 19.22 -13.82
CA GLU A 432 -9.33 20.36 -13.12
C GLU A 432 -9.61 20.27 -11.63
N LYS A 433 -8.58 20.52 -10.81
CA LYS A 433 -8.78 20.66 -9.36
C LYS A 433 -9.65 21.87 -9.08
N THR A 434 -10.49 21.79 -8.05
CA THR A 434 -11.45 22.86 -7.73
C THR A 434 -11.12 23.55 -6.42
N GLY A 435 -11.54 24.81 -6.28
CA GLY A 435 -11.45 25.56 -5.02
C GLY A 435 -10.03 25.59 -4.42
N LYS A 436 -9.93 25.22 -3.13
CA LYS A 436 -8.67 25.24 -2.38
C LYS A 436 -7.76 24.04 -2.65
N GLU A 437 -8.20 23.07 -3.46
CA GLU A 437 -7.36 21.94 -3.88
C GLU A 437 -6.33 22.34 -4.94
N ILE A 438 -6.56 23.45 -5.65
CA ILE A 438 -5.64 23.99 -6.64
C ILE A 438 -4.30 24.31 -5.97
N GLY A 439 -3.21 23.74 -6.50
CA GLY A 439 -1.86 23.87 -5.94
C GLY A 439 -1.52 22.91 -4.79
N ARG A 440 -2.46 22.03 -4.39
CA ARG A 440 -2.27 20.99 -3.36
C ARG A 440 -2.17 19.58 -3.97
N TYR A 441 -1.73 18.62 -3.17
CA TYR A 441 -1.36 17.26 -3.56
C TYR A 441 -2.03 16.24 -2.64
N LEU A 442 -2.54 15.14 -3.21
CA LEU A 442 -2.99 13.98 -2.44
C LEU A 442 -1.80 13.27 -1.75
N HIS A 443 -0.66 13.23 -2.43
CA HIS A 443 0.56 12.52 -2.02
C HIS A 443 1.76 13.48 -1.94
N TYR A 444 1.63 14.50 -1.09
CA TYR A 444 2.57 15.63 -1.06
C TYR A 444 4.04 15.20 -0.86
N LYS A 445 4.32 14.16 -0.06
CA LYS A 445 5.67 13.67 0.23
C LYS A 445 6.34 13.09 -1.01
N GLU A 446 5.61 12.31 -1.78
CA GLU A 446 6.06 11.64 -3.00
C GLU A 446 6.43 12.67 -4.08
N TYR A 447 5.81 13.85 -4.04
CA TYR A 447 6.13 14.99 -4.90
C TYR A 447 7.13 15.99 -4.26
N ASN A 448 7.79 15.63 -3.15
CA ASN A 448 8.72 16.48 -2.41
C ASN A 448 8.15 17.85 -2.03
N GLN A 449 6.85 17.92 -1.76
CA GLN A 449 6.17 19.13 -1.30
C GLN A 449 6.07 19.14 0.24
N PRO A 450 5.86 20.30 0.86
CA PRO A 450 5.66 20.38 2.30
C PRO A 450 4.20 20.09 2.69
N LEU A 451 3.94 19.80 3.98
CA LEU A 451 2.65 19.31 4.49
C LEU A 451 1.49 20.27 4.21
N GLU A 452 1.75 21.57 4.18
CA GLU A 452 0.76 22.64 3.93
C GLU A 452 0.20 22.57 2.50
N LYS A 453 0.88 21.85 1.60
CA LYS A 453 0.37 21.54 0.26
C LYS A 453 -0.38 20.22 0.20
N SER A 454 -0.60 19.52 1.31
CA SER A 454 -1.44 18.32 1.34
C SER A 454 -2.91 18.69 1.23
N ILE A 455 -3.68 17.94 0.44
CA ILE A 455 -5.15 18.03 0.45
C ILE A 455 -5.69 17.57 1.80
N SER A 456 -5.12 16.52 2.39
CA SER A 456 -5.54 16.02 3.71
C SER A 456 -5.33 17.02 4.85
N ASP A 457 -4.39 17.96 4.71
CA ASP A 457 -4.15 19.01 5.70
C ASP A 457 -5.17 20.16 5.57
N LEU A 458 -5.69 20.40 4.36
CA LEU A 458 -6.80 21.32 4.13
C LEU A 458 -8.03 20.89 4.93
N GLU A 459 -8.41 19.61 4.82
CA GLU A 459 -9.60 19.06 5.47
C GLU A 459 -9.48 19.08 7.01
N ASN A 460 -8.27 18.94 7.55
CA ASN A 460 -8.04 18.95 8.99
C ASN A 460 -7.90 20.36 9.59
N SER A 461 -7.52 21.37 8.80
CA SER A 461 -7.39 22.76 9.26
C SER A 461 -8.70 23.55 9.27
N GLU A 462 -9.77 22.96 8.74
CA GLU A 462 -11.15 23.49 8.83
C GLU A 462 -11.95 22.90 10.01
N LYS A 463 -11.35 22.00 10.80
CA LYS A 463 -11.83 21.54 12.12
C LYS A 463 -11.23 22.40 13.24
#